data_AF-A0A7S3RMQ0-F1
#
_entry.id   AF-A0A7S3RMQ0-F1
#
_cell.length_a   1.000
_cell.length_b   1.000
_cell.length_c   1.000
_cell.angle_alpha   90.00
_cell.angle_beta   90.00
_cell.angle_gamma   90.00
#
_symmetry.space_group_name_H-M   'P 1'
#
loop_
_entity.id
_entity.type
_entity.pdbx_description
1 polymer ?
#
loop_
_entity_poly.entity_id
_entity_poly.type
_entity_poly.pdbx_seq_one_letter_code
_entity_poly.pdbx_strand_id
1 'polypeptide(L)'
;RLSWPRTLALLLARSDSSFPPAAVVPQLEAAPCEPPALWLHEYLHGLLECNPAAAAPFAPRQVELYAALAPQQLLPFLRSSSGYEPEAALDVAKEHGLVDAQIYLLAQQGAARAALSLALGDGRDLGAALKLVTESGEEELWPLLLDEAVASPALTQELLLRVCRPPLLAIDPLALLRRLPEGERIDGLRKHLTRLLRQVAEHEGLSRGAAAIAHADTAALLGERHAAQCRGTTLHLPLPQDPSASGEAGPD
;
A
#
# COMPACT_ATOMS: atom_id res chain seq x y z
N ARG A 1 -21.70 27.61 -32.18
CA ARG A 1 -20.39 27.43 -31.52
C ARG A 1 -20.50 26.15 -30.71
N LEU A 2 -19.79 25.08 -31.07
CA LEU A 2 -19.77 23.86 -30.25
C LEU A 2 -19.06 24.18 -28.92
N SER A 3 -19.65 23.76 -27.81
CA SER A 3 -19.01 23.85 -26.50
C SER A 3 -17.91 22.80 -26.42
N TRP A 4 -16.73 23.18 -25.90
CA TRP A 4 -15.60 22.28 -25.69
C TRP A 4 -15.95 20.89 -25.11
N PRO A 5 -16.78 20.76 -24.05
CA PRO A 5 -17.17 19.44 -23.53
C PRO A 5 -17.92 18.56 -24.54
N ARG A 6 -18.71 19.16 -25.45
CA ARG A 6 -19.37 18.40 -26.52
C ARG A 6 -18.39 18.00 -27.61
N THR A 7 -17.42 18.86 -27.93
CA THR A 7 -16.35 18.54 -28.88
C THR A 7 -15.46 17.41 -28.35
N LEU A 8 -15.08 17.47 -27.07
CA LEU A 8 -14.31 16.44 -26.38
C LEU A 8 -15.02 15.08 -26.43
N ALA A 9 -16.30 15.04 -26.06
CA ALA A 9 -17.10 13.82 -26.12
C ALA A 9 -17.17 13.23 -27.54
N LEU A 10 -17.25 14.08 -28.58
CA LEU A 10 -17.27 13.64 -29.98
C LEU A 10 -15.92 13.13 -30.47
N LEU A 11 -14.81 13.71 -29.99
CA LEU A 11 -13.46 13.27 -30.32
C LEU A 11 -13.14 11.92 -29.65
N LEU A 12 -13.53 11.75 -28.38
CA LEU A 12 -13.35 10.51 -27.64
C LEU A 12 -14.24 9.38 -28.19
N ALA A 13 -15.50 9.67 -28.54
CA ALA A 13 -16.42 8.67 -29.10
C ALA A 13 -16.04 8.19 -30.52
N ARG A 14 -15.08 8.84 -31.19
CA ARG A 14 -14.66 8.54 -32.57
C ARG A 14 -13.15 8.30 -32.72
N SER A 15 -12.47 7.95 -31.62
CA SER A 15 -11.02 7.69 -31.57
C SER A 15 -10.54 6.57 -32.51
N ASP A 16 -11.43 5.65 -32.88
CA ASP A 16 -11.04 4.37 -33.49
C ASP A 16 -11.05 4.38 -35.03
N SER A 17 -11.62 5.40 -35.69
CA SER A 17 -11.71 5.40 -37.17
C SER A 17 -11.76 6.76 -37.89
N SER A 18 -12.25 7.85 -37.26
CA SER A 18 -12.31 9.17 -37.91
C SER A 18 -11.24 10.15 -37.44
N PHE A 19 -10.74 10.02 -36.20
CA PHE A 19 -9.80 10.99 -35.62
C PHE A 19 -8.73 10.26 -34.79
N PRO A 20 -7.67 9.73 -35.42
CA PRO A 20 -6.58 9.11 -34.68
C PRO A 20 -5.91 10.16 -33.78
N PRO A 21 -5.51 9.80 -32.54
CA PRO A 21 -4.89 10.75 -31.61
C PRO A 21 -3.60 11.37 -32.18
N ALA A 22 -2.89 10.65 -33.04
CA ALA A 22 -1.72 11.14 -33.78
C ALA A 22 -2.00 12.33 -34.72
N ALA A 23 -3.24 12.50 -35.20
CA ALA A 23 -3.63 13.65 -36.01
C ALA A 23 -4.23 14.78 -35.17
N VAL A 24 -4.89 14.43 -34.05
CA VAL A 24 -5.60 15.40 -33.19
C VAL A 24 -4.64 16.17 -32.28
N VAL A 25 -3.65 15.48 -31.69
CA VAL A 25 -2.65 16.10 -30.79
C VAL A 25 -1.89 17.25 -31.45
N PRO A 26 -1.25 17.10 -32.63
CA PRO A 26 -0.52 18.21 -33.25
C PRO A 26 -1.44 19.34 -33.71
N GLN A 27 -2.70 19.06 -34.04
CA GLN A 27 -3.69 20.09 -34.40
C GLN A 27 -4.13 20.91 -33.18
N LEU A 28 -4.24 20.29 -32.01
CA LEU A 28 -4.53 20.98 -30.76
C LEU A 28 -3.33 21.78 -30.25
N GLU A 29 -2.09 21.28 -30.46
CA GLU A 29 -0.86 22.01 -30.13
C GLU A 29 -0.62 23.22 -31.05
N ALA A 30 -0.95 23.10 -32.35
CA ALA A 30 -0.80 24.19 -33.32
C ALA A 30 -1.98 25.19 -33.29
N ALA A 31 -3.03 24.94 -32.53
CA ALA A 31 -4.19 25.80 -32.48
C ALA A 31 -3.86 27.13 -31.76
N PRO A 32 -4.15 28.29 -32.36
CA PRO A 32 -3.87 29.61 -31.77
C PRO A 32 -4.85 30.01 -30.65
N CYS A 33 -5.61 29.06 -30.11
CA CYS A 33 -6.68 29.30 -29.15
C CYS A 33 -6.16 29.09 -27.72
N GLU A 34 -6.05 30.16 -26.93
CA GLU A 34 -5.79 30.07 -25.49
C GLU A 34 -6.93 29.36 -24.75
N PRO A 35 -6.67 28.47 -23.77
CA PRO A 35 -5.41 27.80 -23.43
C PRO A 35 -5.33 26.40 -24.08
N PRO A 36 -4.44 26.19 -25.08
CA PRO A 36 -4.37 24.93 -25.82
C PRO A 36 -3.93 23.76 -24.93
N ALA A 37 -3.13 24.04 -23.89
CA ALA A 37 -2.64 23.04 -22.94
C ALA A 37 -3.75 22.42 -22.07
N LEU A 38 -4.76 23.21 -21.68
CA LEU A 38 -5.91 22.71 -20.90
C LEU A 38 -6.78 21.75 -21.72
N TRP A 39 -7.04 22.12 -22.96
CA TRP A 39 -7.81 21.27 -23.88
C TRP A 39 -7.07 20.01 -24.26
N LEU A 40 -5.76 20.11 -24.49
CA LEU A 40 -4.92 18.94 -24.74
C LEU A 40 -4.89 18.01 -23.52
N HIS A 41 -4.75 18.57 -22.32
CA HIS A 41 -4.79 17.81 -21.07
C HIS A 41 -6.13 17.08 -20.88
N GLU A 42 -7.26 17.75 -21.04
CA GLU A 42 -8.59 17.14 -20.92
C GLU A 42 -8.85 16.07 -21.99
N TYR A 43 -8.37 16.30 -23.22
CA TYR A 43 -8.45 15.30 -24.29
C TYR A 43 -7.63 14.05 -23.99
N LEU A 44 -6.37 14.21 -23.61
CA LEU A 44 -5.49 13.09 -23.29
C LEU A 44 -5.92 12.36 -22.01
N HIS A 45 -6.46 13.09 -21.01
CA HIS A 45 -7.04 12.49 -19.81
C HIS A 45 -8.25 11.62 -20.17
N GLY A 46 -9.21 12.13 -20.95
CA GLY A 46 -10.35 11.34 -21.40
C GLY A 46 -9.95 10.18 -22.34
N LEU A 47 -8.90 10.36 -23.14
CA LEU A 47 -8.35 9.30 -23.99
C LEU A 47 -7.77 8.16 -23.14
N LEU A 48 -7.09 8.49 -22.04
CA LEU A 48 -6.54 7.51 -21.11
C LEU A 48 -7.65 6.67 -20.46
N GLU A 49 -8.77 7.29 -20.09
CA GLU A 49 -9.92 6.60 -19.47
C GLU A 49 -10.65 5.69 -20.48
N CYS A 50 -10.77 6.12 -21.73
CA CYS A 50 -11.52 5.38 -22.76
C CYS A 50 -10.67 4.31 -23.47
N ASN A 51 -9.41 4.63 -23.79
CA ASN A 51 -8.51 3.76 -24.55
C ASN A 51 -7.03 3.96 -24.14
N PRO A 52 -6.55 3.24 -23.10
CA PRO A 52 -5.20 3.41 -22.59
C PRO A 52 -4.11 3.02 -23.61
N ALA A 53 -4.41 2.11 -24.55
CA ALA A 53 -3.45 1.69 -25.58
C ALA A 53 -3.17 2.81 -26.59
N ALA A 54 -4.19 3.59 -26.95
CA ALA A 54 -4.04 4.73 -27.85
C ALA A 54 -3.36 5.94 -27.18
N ALA A 55 -3.44 6.03 -25.84
CA ALA A 55 -2.82 7.08 -25.04
C ALA A 55 -1.34 6.82 -24.70
N ALA A 56 -0.90 5.57 -24.74
CA ALA A 56 0.47 5.16 -24.42
C ALA A 56 1.58 6.00 -25.10
N PRO A 57 1.56 6.30 -26.42
CA PRO A 57 2.61 7.10 -27.07
C PRO A 57 2.63 8.57 -26.63
N PHE A 58 1.53 9.08 -26.05
CA PHE A 58 1.41 10.46 -25.57
C PHE A 58 1.62 10.59 -24.06
N ALA A 59 1.94 9.48 -23.38
CA ALA A 59 2.25 9.48 -21.95
C ALA A 59 3.32 10.51 -21.52
N PRO A 60 4.47 10.68 -22.20
CA PRO A 60 5.48 11.67 -21.78
C PRO A 60 4.93 13.10 -21.84
N ARG A 61 4.17 13.41 -22.90
CA ARG A 61 3.54 14.73 -23.05
C ARG A 61 2.47 14.98 -21.98
N GLN A 62 1.75 13.93 -21.61
CA GLN A 62 0.74 14.01 -20.57
C GLN A 62 1.34 14.25 -19.18
N VAL A 63 2.55 13.72 -18.89
CA VAL A 63 3.29 13.99 -17.64
C VAL A 63 3.60 15.48 -17.50
N GLU A 64 4.11 16.12 -18.55
CA GLU A 64 4.39 17.57 -18.57
C GLU A 64 3.12 18.39 -18.32
N LEU A 65 2.01 18.03 -18.96
CA LEU A 65 0.74 18.71 -18.80
C LEU A 65 0.16 18.52 -17.39
N TYR A 66 0.26 17.33 -16.81
CA TYR A 66 -0.14 17.10 -15.42
C TYR A 66 0.70 17.93 -14.45
N ALA A 67 2.01 18.01 -14.65
CA ALA A 67 2.88 18.78 -13.78
C ALA A 67 2.54 20.28 -13.79
N ALA A 68 2.19 20.83 -14.96
CA ALA A 68 1.85 22.24 -15.12
C ALA A 68 0.41 22.61 -14.70
N LEU A 69 -0.58 21.75 -14.99
CA LEU A 69 -2.00 22.11 -14.87
C LEU A 69 -2.71 21.41 -13.71
N ALA A 70 -2.34 20.17 -13.41
CA ALA A 70 -3.07 19.32 -12.45
C ALA A 70 -2.11 18.40 -11.68
N PRO A 71 -1.25 18.97 -10.81
CA PRO A 71 -0.20 18.20 -10.11
C PRO A 71 -0.76 17.09 -9.21
N GLN A 72 -1.99 17.26 -8.71
CA GLN A 72 -2.68 16.25 -7.89
C GLN A 72 -3.02 14.97 -8.65
N GLN A 73 -3.15 15.05 -9.98
CA GLN A 73 -3.49 13.90 -10.83
C GLN A 73 -2.27 13.17 -11.37
N LEU A 74 -1.07 13.77 -11.24
CA LEU A 74 0.18 13.18 -11.72
C LEU A 74 0.49 11.85 -11.02
N LEU A 75 0.42 11.82 -9.68
CA LEU A 75 0.80 10.63 -8.92
C LEU A 75 -0.14 9.42 -9.18
N PRO A 76 -1.48 9.57 -9.21
CA PRO A 76 -2.38 8.51 -9.68
C PRO A 76 -2.06 8.02 -11.10
N PHE A 77 -1.70 8.93 -12.00
CA PHE A 77 -1.33 8.60 -13.38
C PHE A 77 -0.04 7.78 -13.45
N LEU A 78 0.99 8.15 -12.69
CA LEU A 78 2.25 7.41 -12.63
C LEU A 78 2.08 5.99 -12.06
N ARG A 79 1.07 5.78 -11.20
CA ARG A 79 0.72 4.46 -10.65
C ARG A 79 -0.07 3.58 -11.62
N SER A 80 -0.87 4.17 -12.51
CA SER A 80 -1.74 3.42 -13.43
C SER A 80 -1.13 3.18 -14.81
N SER A 81 -0.22 4.04 -15.25
CA SER A 81 0.40 3.99 -16.58
C SER A 81 1.84 3.47 -16.52
N SER A 82 2.27 2.77 -17.57
CA SER A 82 3.63 2.21 -17.70
C SER A 82 4.35 2.64 -18.99
N GLY A 83 3.77 3.58 -19.75
CA GLY A 83 4.26 4.02 -21.06
C GLY A 83 5.19 5.23 -21.05
N TYR A 84 5.74 5.61 -19.89
CA TYR A 84 6.61 6.78 -19.72
C TYR A 84 8.03 6.36 -19.33
N GLU A 85 9.01 7.19 -19.72
CA GLU A 85 10.40 7.05 -19.27
C GLU A 85 10.52 7.66 -17.86
N PRO A 86 10.92 6.88 -16.84
CA PRO A 86 10.92 7.34 -15.44
C PRO A 86 11.94 8.46 -15.20
N GLU A 87 13.05 8.50 -15.94
CA GLU A 87 14.06 9.55 -15.84
C GLU A 87 13.51 10.91 -16.33
N ALA A 88 12.86 10.93 -17.49
CA ALA A 88 12.25 12.15 -18.03
C ALA A 88 11.12 12.66 -17.12
N ALA A 89 10.30 11.76 -16.60
CA ALA A 89 9.24 12.13 -15.65
C ALA A 89 9.81 12.71 -14.34
N LEU A 90 10.96 12.20 -13.88
CA LEU A 90 11.63 12.68 -12.68
C LEU A 90 12.11 14.12 -12.86
N ASP A 91 12.68 14.45 -14.02
CA ASP A 91 13.18 15.80 -14.28
C ASP A 91 12.04 16.82 -14.37
N VAL A 92 10.93 16.48 -15.03
CA VAL A 92 9.71 17.30 -15.03
C VAL A 92 9.17 17.51 -13.61
N ALA A 93 9.16 16.45 -12.79
CA ALA A 93 8.69 16.52 -11.41
C ALA A 93 9.62 17.39 -10.52
N LYS A 94 10.93 17.40 -10.77
CA LYS A 94 11.90 18.29 -10.12
C LYS A 94 11.66 19.75 -10.49
N GLU A 95 11.46 20.05 -11.77
CA GLU A 95 11.21 21.41 -12.26
C GLU A 95 9.97 22.04 -11.61
N HIS A 96 8.92 21.23 -11.39
CA HIS A 96 7.66 21.68 -10.81
C HIS A 96 7.61 21.54 -9.27
N GLY A 97 8.68 21.05 -8.62
CA GLY A 97 8.75 20.89 -7.17
C GLY A 97 7.77 19.84 -6.60
N LEU A 98 7.41 18.83 -7.38
CA LEU A 98 6.43 17.80 -7.00
C LEU A 98 7.08 16.68 -6.19
N VAL A 99 7.26 16.92 -4.89
CA VAL A 99 7.97 16.03 -3.95
C VAL A 99 7.41 14.61 -3.95
N ASP A 100 6.09 14.44 -3.83
CA ASP A 100 5.46 13.10 -3.76
C ASP A 100 5.67 12.27 -5.05
N ALA A 101 5.66 12.93 -6.21
CA ALA A 101 5.89 12.29 -7.50
C ALA A 101 7.39 11.93 -7.68
N GLN A 102 8.30 12.82 -7.26
CA GLN A 102 9.74 12.55 -7.27
C GLN A 102 10.09 11.34 -6.40
N ILE A 103 9.54 11.29 -5.19
CA ILE A 103 9.68 10.18 -4.27
C ILE A 103 9.25 8.85 -4.92
N TYR A 104 8.07 8.82 -5.55
CA TYR A 104 7.53 7.63 -6.20
C TYR A 104 8.44 7.15 -7.34
N LEU A 105 8.91 8.08 -8.19
CA LEU A 105 9.79 7.75 -9.31
C LEU A 105 11.17 7.28 -8.84
N LEU A 106 11.73 7.90 -7.79
CA LEU A 106 13.01 7.46 -7.20
C LEU A 106 12.89 6.07 -6.56
N ALA A 107 11.76 5.76 -5.92
CA ALA A 107 11.50 4.42 -5.39
C ALA A 107 11.42 3.37 -6.52
N GLN A 108 10.76 3.69 -7.63
CA GLN A 108 10.66 2.79 -8.79
C GLN A 108 12.02 2.53 -9.46
N GLN A 109 12.92 3.53 -9.48
CA GLN A 109 14.27 3.41 -10.03
C GLN A 109 15.24 2.64 -9.13
N GLY A 110 14.82 2.22 -7.93
CA GLY A 110 15.71 1.61 -6.93
C GLY A 110 16.67 2.61 -6.27
N ALA A 111 16.47 3.91 -6.47
CA ALA A 111 17.23 4.98 -5.82
C ALA A 111 16.66 5.28 -4.42
N ALA A 112 16.49 4.22 -3.62
CA ALA A 112 15.70 4.25 -2.40
C ALA A 112 16.29 5.18 -1.32
N ARG A 113 17.61 5.30 -1.25
CA ARG A 113 18.31 6.28 -0.39
C ARG A 113 18.02 7.73 -0.79
N ALA A 114 18.00 8.02 -2.09
CA ALA A 114 17.68 9.35 -2.60
C ALA A 114 16.21 9.68 -2.30
N ALA A 115 15.29 8.74 -2.55
CA ALA A 115 13.87 8.89 -2.22
C ALA A 115 13.65 9.20 -0.73
N LEU A 116 14.34 8.46 0.16
CA LEU A 116 14.24 8.63 1.60
C LEU A 116 14.82 9.97 2.06
N SER A 117 15.97 10.37 1.51
CA SER A 117 16.55 11.70 1.80
C SER A 117 15.64 12.84 1.37
N LEU A 118 14.94 12.67 0.24
CA LEU A 118 14.01 13.67 -0.29
C LEU A 118 12.73 13.73 0.54
N ALA A 119 12.23 12.59 1.01
CA ALA A 119 11.10 12.51 1.94
C ALA A 119 11.39 13.18 3.29
N LEU A 120 12.63 13.11 3.77
CA LEU A 120 13.06 13.75 5.02
C LEU A 120 13.49 15.22 4.86
N GLY A 121 13.75 15.68 3.63
CA GLY A 121 14.56 16.87 3.32
C GLY A 121 13.98 18.23 3.72
N ASP A 122 12.69 18.50 3.53
CA ASP A 122 12.15 19.87 3.69
C ASP A 122 11.26 20.07 4.92
N GLY A 123 10.83 18.98 5.57
CA GLY A 123 9.94 19.05 6.74
C GLY A 123 10.18 17.96 7.77
N ARG A 124 11.15 17.07 7.55
CA ARG A 124 11.39 15.88 8.38
C ARG A 124 10.08 15.12 8.66
N ASP A 125 9.25 14.94 7.62
CA ASP A 125 7.98 14.22 7.79
C ASP A 125 8.25 12.71 7.88
N LEU A 126 8.40 12.24 9.12
CA LEU A 126 8.56 10.81 9.40
C LEU A 126 7.35 10.00 8.88
N GLY A 127 6.16 10.60 8.79
CA GLY A 127 4.98 9.94 8.25
C GLY A 127 5.10 9.62 6.77
N ALA A 128 5.58 10.56 5.96
CA ALA A 128 5.82 10.34 4.53
C ALA A 128 6.92 9.28 4.32
N ALA A 129 8.01 9.38 5.06
CA ALA A 129 9.11 8.41 4.99
C ALA A 129 8.67 6.99 5.42
N LEU A 130 7.84 6.86 6.47
CA LEU A 130 7.31 5.56 6.88
C LEU A 130 6.39 4.94 5.83
N LYS A 131 5.52 5.74 5.20
CA LYS A 131 4.65 5.25 4.12
C LYS A 131 5.46 4.67 2.98
N LEU A 132 6.54 5.34 2.57
CA LEU A 132 7.44 4.84 1.54
C LEU A 132 8.00 3.48 1.87
N VAL A 133 8.64 3.35 3.03
CA VAL A 133 9.29 2.10 3.43
C VAL A 133 8.26 0.96 3.50
N THR A 134 7.03 1.25 3.95
CA THR A 134 5.96 0.25 3.98
C THR A 134 5.38 -0.10 2.61
N GLU A 135 5.25 0.86 1.70
CA GLU A 135 4.71 0.64 0.35
C GLU A 135 5.74 -0.07 -0.54
N SER A 136 7.03 0.27 -0.40
CA SER A 136 8.12 -0.39 -1.12
C SER A 136 8.33 -1.83 -0.67
N GLY A 137 8.10 -2.14 0.61
CA GLY A 137 8.31 -3.49 1.16
C GLY A 137 9.78 -3.94 1.21
N GLU A 138 10.72 -3.05 0.91
CA GLU A 138 12.16 -3.31 0.94
C GLU A 138 12.68 -3.28 2.38
N GLU A 139 13.12 -4.44 2.89
CA GLU A 139 13.63 -4.56 4.27
C GLU A 139 14.89 -3.71 4.49
N GLU A 140 15.69 -3.51 3.44
CA GLU A 140 16.94 -2.72 3.46
C GLU A 140 16.71 -1.22 3.70
N LEU A 141 15.49 -0.71 3.48
CA LEU A 141 15.16 0.69 3.74
C LEU A 141 14.94 1.01 5.22
N TRP A 142 14.51 0.02 6.01
CA TRP A 142 14.31 0.20 7.45
C TRP A 142 15.56 0.65 8.20
N PRO A 143 16.73 -0.01 8.07
CA PRO A 143 17.93 0.44 8.76
C PRO A 143 18.35 1.84 8.30
N LEU A 144 18.21 2.18 7.02
CA LEU A 144 18.50 3.52 6.49
C LEU A 144 17.59 4.59 7.11
N LEU A 145 16.28 4.32 7.19
CA LEU A 145 15.32 5.21 7.85
C LEU A 145 15.70 5.43 9.32
N LEU A 146 16.04 4.34 10.02
CA LEU A 146 16.41 4.39 11.43
C LEU A 146 17.69 5.20 11.62
N ASP A 147 18.71 4.99 10.80
CA ASP A 147 19.98 5.71 10.91
C ASP A 147 19.78 7.23 10.67
N GLU A 148 18.98 7.61 9.67
CA GLU A 148 18.64 9.02 9.41
C GLU A 148 17.74 9.64 10.50
N ALA A 149 16.79 8.87 11.03
CA ALA A 149 15.90 9.35 12.10
C ALA A 149 16.67 9.55 13.43
N VAL A 150 17.62 8.67 13.71
CA VAL A 150 18.49 8.72 14.90
C VAL A 150 19.48 9.89 14.83
N ALA A 151 19.89 10.30 13.62
CA ALA A 151 20.75 11.48 13.42
C ALA A 151 20.06 12.82 13.76
N SER A 152 18.74 12.82 13.96
CA SER A 152 17.97 14.03 14.26
C SER A 152 17.14 13.86 15.55
N PRO A 153 17.31 14.73 16.56
CA PRO A 153 16.59 14.60 17.82
C PRO A 153 15.07 14.77 17.67
N ALA A 154 14.63 15.60 16.70
CA ALA A 154 13.21 15.82 16.41
C ALA A 154 12.55 14.56 15.81
N LEU A 155 13.21 13.93 14.83
CA LEU A 155 12.74 12.69 14.22
C LEU A 155 12.77 11.55 15.23
N THR A 156 13.82 11.47 16.05
CA THR A 156 13.94 10.49 17.12
C THR A 156 12.78 10.57 18.11
N GLN A 157 12.39 11.77 18.53
CA GLN A 157 11.25 11.96 19.42
C GLN A 157 9.96 11.46 18.78
N GLU A 158 9.72 11.82 17.52
CA GLU A 158 8.54 11.40 16.78
C GLU A 158 8.51 9.88 16.56
N LEU A 159 9.67 9.30 16.30
CA LEU A 159 9.83 7.86 16.15
C LEU A 159 9.50 7.16 17.47
N LEU A 160 10.05 7.59 18.60
CA LEU A 160 9.74 7.06 19.93
C LEU A 160 8.24 7.17 20.30
N LEU A 161 7.53 8.17 19.77
CA LEU A 161 6.08 8.31 19.94
C LEU A 161 5.27 7.32 19.11
N ARG A 162 5.79 6.90 17.96
CA ARG A 162 5.12 6.01 17.00
C ARG A 162 5.59 4.55 17.11
N VAL A 163 6.70 4.28 17.78
CA VAL A 163 7.18 2.93 18.10
C VAL A 163 6.08 2.13 18.82
N CYS A 164 5.97 0.85 18.48
CA CYS A 164 4.90 -0.06 18.91
C CYS A 164 3.49 0.25 18.36
N ARG A 165 3.36 1.13 17.35
CA ARG A 165 2.14 1.29 16.53
C ARG A 165 2.41 0.80 15.11
N PRO A 166 1.41 0.30 14.36
CA PRO A 166 1.59 0.05 12.94
C PRO A 166 1.98 1.35 12.21
N PRO A 167 2.96 1.33 11.30
CA PRO A 167 3.69 0.17 10.78
C PRO A 167 4.93 -0.28 11.59
N LEU A 168 5.37 0.50 12.57
CA LEU A 168 6.57 0.27 13.38
C LEU A 168 6.45 -0.87 14.43
N LEU A 169 5.38 -1.66 14.39
CA LEU A 169 5.18 -2.78 15.33
C LEU A 169 6.22 -3.89 15.14
N ALA A 170 6.74 -4.06 13.92
CA ALA A 170 7.73 -5.07 13.60
C ALA A 170 9.15 -4.74 14.13
N ILE A 171 9.41 -3.49 14.52
CA ILE A 171 10.72 -3.06 14.97
C ILE A 171 10.87 -3.34 16.46
N ASP A 172 11.95 -4.02 16.83
CA ASP A 172 12.30 -4.23 18.24
C ASP A 172 12.62 -2.90 18.92
N PRO A 173 11.81 -2.47 19.91
CA PRO A 173 12.06 -1.24 20.63
C PRO A 173 13.40 -1.25 21.36
N LEU A 174 13.90 -2.41 21.80
CA LEU A 174 15.22 -2.49 22.45
C LEU A 174 16.36 -2.27 21.45
N ALA A 175 16.24 -2.80 20.23
CA ALA A 175 17.19 -2.55 19.15
C ALA A 175 17.27 -1.06 18.79
N LEU A 176 16.12 -0.37 18.77
CA LEU A 176 16.08 1.08 18.59
C LEU A 176 16.81 1.81 19.71
N LEU A 177 16.53 1.46 20.97
CA LEU A 177 17.13 2.14 22.12
C LEU A 177 18.66 2.04 22.14
N ARG A 178 19.20 0.92 21.66
CA ARG A 178 20.66 0.72 21.55
C ARG A 178 21.32 1.57 20.45
N ARG A 179 20.54 2.04 19.48
CA ARG A 179 21.03 2.84 18.34
C ARG A 179 21.00 4.35 18.61
N LEU A 180 20.33 4.80 19.67
CA LEU A 180 20.26 6.22 20.03
C LEU A 180 21.65 6.82 20.30
N PRO A 181 21.95 8.04 19.82
CA PRO A 181 23.21 8.70 20.11
C PRO A 181 23.32 9.02 21.60
N GLU A 182 24.49 8.76 22.17
CA GLU A 182 24.79 9.13 23.55
C GLU A 182 25.11 10.61 23.65
N GLY A 183 24.49 11.31 24.62
CA GLY A 183 24.79 12.71 24.92
C GLY A 183 23.91 13.76 24.24
N GLU A 184 22.99 13.36 23.35
CA GLU A 184 21.99 14.28 22.81
C GLU A 184 20.84 14.55 23.79
N ARG A 185 20.33 15.79 23.78
CA ARG A 185 19.15 16.18 24.56
C ARG A 185 17.90 15.90 23.72
N ILE A 186 17.19 14.83 24.05
CA ILE A 186 15.87 14.52 23.49
C ILE A 186 14.79 15.00 24.47
N ASP A 187 13.94 15.91 23.99
CA ASP A 187 12.88 16.48 24.82
C ASP A 187 11.85 15.43 25.24
N GLY A 188 11.55 15.40 26.54
CA GLY A 188 10.55 14.49 27.09
C GLY A 188 10.91 13.00 27.01
N LEU A 189 12.18 12.64 26.73
CA LEU A 189 12.63 11.24 26.58
C LEU A 189 12.11 10.32 27.69
N ARG A 190 12.20 10.74 28.96
CA ARG A 190 11.66 9.97 30.11
C ARG A 190 10.19 9.58 29.92
N LYS A 191 9.36 10.52 29.45
CA LYS A 191 7.92 10.31 29.25
C LYS A 191 7.69 9.34 28.08
N HIS A 192 8.44 9.48 27.00
CA HIS A 192 8.41 8.58 25.84
C HIS A 192 8.84 7.16 26.22
N LEU A 193 9.94 7.00 26.94
CA LEU A 193 10.42 5.71 27.44
C LEU A 193 9.45 5.05 28.40
N THR A 194 8.89 5.79 29.37
CA THR A 194 7.91 5.23 30.31
C THR A 194 6.69 4.71 29.56
N ARG A 195 6.24 5.44 28.54
CA ARG A 195 5.12 5.03 27.68
C ARG A 195 5.46 3.79 26.86
N LEU A 196 6.64 3.76 26.23
CA LEU A 196 7.12 2.63 25.45
C LEU A 196 7.23 1.37 26.30
N LEU A 197 7.85 1.45 27.48
CA LEU A 197 7.96 0.33 28.40
C LEU A 197 6.60 -0.20 28.83
N ARG A 198 5.65 0.69 29.12
CA ARG A 198 4.27 0.30 29.46
C ARG A 198 3.60 -0.43 28.29
N GLN A 199 3.74 0.10 27.07
CA GLN A 199 3.14 -0.47 25.88
C GLN A 199 3.76 -1.83 25.50
N VAL A 200 5.07 -2.01 25.70
CA VAL A 200 5.75 -3.29 25.54
C VAL A 200 5.26 -4.31 26.58
N ALA A 201 5.15 -3.91 27.85
CA ALA A 201 4.63 -4.79 28.90
C ALA A 201 3.17 -5.18 28.66
N GLU A 202 2.33 -4.24 28.20
CA GLU A 202 0.95 -4.50 27.78
C GLU A 202 0.91 -5.50 26.62
N HIS A 203 1.75 -5.30 25.59
CA HIS A 203 1.82 -6.19 24.42
C HIS A 203 2.30 -7.60 24.78
N GLU A 204 3.29 -7.72 25.66
CA GLU A 204 3.79 -9.00 26.17
C GLU A 204 2.71 -9.70 27.01
N GLY A 205 2.00 -8.96 27.87
CA GLY A 205 0.89 -9.48 28.66
C GLY A 205 -0.26 -10.01 27.80
N LEU A 206 -0.65 -9.27 26.77
CA LEU A 206 -1.65 -9.70 25.78
C LEU A 206 -1.20 -10.94 25.02
N SER A 207 0.04 -10.94 24.52
CA SER A 207 0.61 -12.07 23.78
C SER A 207 0.66 -13.34 24.64
N ARG A 208 1.07 -13.22 25.92
CA ARG A 208 1.05 -14.34 26.88
C ARG A 208 -0.35 -14.82 27.18
N GLY A 209 -1.31 -13.91 27.39
CA GLY A 209 -2.71 -14.25 27.63
C GLY A 209 -3.33 -14.99 26.44
N ALA A 210 -3.11 -14.50 25.22
CA ALA A 210 -3.57 -15.14 23.99
C ALA A 210 -2.96 -16.54 23.81
N ALA A 211 -1.65 -16.69 24.07
CA ALA A 211 -0.99 -17.99 24.02
C ALA A 211 -1.56 -18.97 25.06
N ALA A 212 -1.83 -18.52 26.29
CA ALA A 212 -2.42 -19.36 27.33
C ALA A 212 -3.84 -19.83 26.96
N ILE A 213 -4.68 -18.94 26.40
CA ILE A 213 -6.02 -19.28 25.92
C ILE A 213 -5.92 -20.27 24.76
N ALA A 214 -5.06 -20.02 23.76
CA ALA A 214 -4.86 -20.93 22.65
C ALA A 214 -4.37 -22.32 23.11
N HIS A 215 -3.48 -22.38 24.10
CA HIS A 215 -3.05 -23.64 24.71
C HIS A 215 -4.18 -24.35 25.46
N ALA A 216 -5.00 -23.62 26.20
CA ALA A 216 -6.16 -24.19 26.88
C ALA A 216 -7.19 -24.74 25.89
N ASP A 217 -7.50 -23.99 24.84
CA ASP A 217 -8.45 -24.39 23.79
C ASP A 217 -7.95 -25.60 23.01
N THR A 218 -6.67 -25.62 22.64
CA THR A 218 -6.08 -26.79 21.97
C THR A 218 -6.11 -28.03 22.86
N ALA A 219 -5.82 -27.89 24.16
CA ALA A 219 -5.92 -29.01 25.11
C ALA A 219 -7.37 -29.50 25.26
N ALA A 220 -8.35 -28.59 25.36
CA ALA A 220 -9.77 -28.91 25.46
C ALA A 220 -10.27 -29.65 24.21
N LEU A 221 -10.01 -29.11 23.02
CA LEU A 221 -10.39 -29.72 21.74
C LEU A 221 -9.72 -31.08 21.50
N LEU A 222 -8.46 -31.24 21.91
CA LEU A 222 -7.77 -32.53 21.86
C LEU A 222 -8.44 -33.55 22.80
N GLY A 223 -8.85 -33.13 23.99
CA GLY A 223 -9.59 -33.97 24.94
C GLY A 223 -10.95 -34.42 24.40
N GLU A 224 -11.72 -33.50 23.80
CA GLU A 224 -13.00 -33.81 23.15
C GLU A 224 -12.82 -34.79 22.00
N ARG A 225 -11.81 -34.57 21.14
CA ARG A 225 -11.49 -35.47 20.03
C ARG A 225 -11.11 -36.86 20.52
N HIS A 226 -10.28 -36.95 21.56
CA HIS A 226 -9.89 -38.23 22.15
C HIS A 226 -11.12 -38.96 22.73
N ALA A 227 -11.99 -38.26 23.46
CA ALA A 227 -13.22 -38.84 23.99
C ALA A 227 -14.16 -39.34 22.87
N ALA A 228 -14.29 -38.60 21.77
CA ALA A 228 -15.07 -39.01 20.61
C ALA A 228 -14.47 -40.24 19.90
N GLN A 229 -13.14 -40.33 19.80
CA GLN A 229 -12.45 -41.50 19.20
C GLN A 229 -12.56 -42.76 20.08
N CYS A 230 -12.54 -42.61 21.40
CA CYS A 230 -12.73 -43.74 22.33
C CYS A 230 -14.17 -44.24 22.40
N ARG A 231 -15.16 -43.42 22.01
CA ARG A 231 -16.55 -43.87 21.83
C ARG A 231 -16.65 -44.55 20.47
N GLY A 232 -16.27 -45.83 20.42
CA GLY A 232 -16.39 -46.64 19.22
C GLY A 232 -17.79 -46.52 18.61
N THR A 233 -17.87 -46.18 17.32
CA THR A 233 -19.14 -46.17 16.58
C THR A 233 -19.58 -47.61 16.36
N THR A 234 -20.66 -48.04 17.00
CA THR A 234 -21.31 -49.32 16.73
C THR A 234 -21.92 -49.31 15.34
N LEU A 235 -21.20 -49.90 14.37
CA LEU A 235 -21.74 -50.20 13.05
C LEU A 235 -22.65 -51.43 13.17
N HIS A 236 -23.96 -51.21 13.27
CA HIS A 236 -24.93 -52.29 13.11
C HIS A 236 -24.93 -52.74 11.65
N LEU A 237 -24.18 -53.80 11.36
CA LEU A 237 -24.32 -54.54 10.10
C LEU A 237 -25.54 -55.47 10.25
N PRO A 238 -26.58 -55.35 9.40
CA PRO A 238 -27.70 -56.27 9.41
C PRO A 238 -27.18 -57.65 8.97
N LEU A 239 -27.20 -58.61 9.88
CA LEU A 239 -26.99 -60.02 9.55
C LEU A 239 -28.23 -60.52 8.78
N PRO A 240 -28.06 -61.31 7.70
CA PRO A 240 -29.19 -61.90 6.99
C PRO A 240 -29.95 -62.83 7.96
N GLN A 241 -31.24 -62.57 8.14
CA GLN A 241 -32.11 -63.43 8.95
C GLN A 241 -32.49 -64.67 8.14
N ASP A 242 -32.13 -65.86 8.65
CA ASP A 242 -32.62 -67.13 8.13
C ASP A 242 -34.09 -67.33 8.53
N PRO A 243 -34.99 -67.68 7.59
CA PRO A 243 -36.42 -67.74 7.83
C PRO A 243 -36.85 -69.14 8.28
N SER A 244 -36.81 -69.44 9.58
CA SER A 244 -37.49 -70.63 10.11
C SER A 244 -37.54 -70.69 11.64
N ALA A 245 -38.55 -70.06 12.24
CA ALA A 245 -39.20 -70.56 13.47
C ALA A 245 -40.42 -69.70 13.83
N SER A 246 -41.54 -69.95 13.16
CA SER A 246 -42.88 -69.50 13.57
C SER A 246 -43.77 -70.72 13.72
N GLY A 247 -44.41 -70.85 14.88
CA GLY A 247 -45.37 -71.91 15.21
C GLY A 247 -44.89 -72.69 16.43
N GLU A 248 -45.64 -72.86 17.51
CA GLU A 248 -47.08 -72.77 17.77
C GLU A 248 -47.22 -72.62 19.30
N ALA A 249 -48.05 -71.68 19.77
CA ALA A 249 -49.42 -71.91 20.25
C ALA A 249 -49.51 -72.01 21.79
N GLY A 250 -50.27 -71.08 22.36
CA GLY A 250 -51.07 -71.30 23.55
C GLY A 250 -52.50 -70.81 23.25
N PRO A 251 -53.39 -70.66 24.23
CA PRO A 251 -53.43 -71.28 25.56
C PRO A 251 -54.81 -71.95 25.83
N ASP A 252 -54.92 -72.67 26.96
CA ASP A 252 -55.93 -72.45 28.01
C ASP A 252 -55.52 -73.23 29.28
#